data_AF-A0AAN9AQ61-F1
#
_entry.id   AF-A0AAN9AQ61-F1
#
_cell.length_a   1.000
_cell.length_b   1.000
_cell.length_c   1.000
_cell.angle_alpha   90.00
_cell.angle_beta   90.00
_cell.angle_gamma   90.00
#
_symmetry.space_group_name_H-M   'P 1'
#
loop_
_entity.id
_entity.type
_entity.pdbx_description
1 polymer ?
#
loop_
_entity_poly.entity_id
_entity_poly.type
_entity_poly.pdbx_seq_one_letter_code
_entity_poly.pdbx_strand_id
1 'polypeptide(L)'
;MPSCVSVATQQPHRCCKDDSKQKNRGKNSKNKNTEERTSTKASGPAVNLLERDLQDILSKQHPMEKIQGRSTLQSRMDLLLSLGCTMEQIQRRVQVLNLSEQIILKRATLLKDLNRSPITVSLLLSTRQVTMEQLVKHLQLKDEADKALCTVLRCSATELVELKAQHPSLERVRNVRAEEIFEKEKLLLQYGITTQEIRDFPGILKTKTQFLQERLDTLTRLREKGKLRFERYPLFTLADRTRTFDQRVKNALVGRREIDGSHISLEVVAERLGATPKDVEDASFNFLKLSPSKVIEKIDYFLEQGISKQEILSHIYIMRYRQNRIVEAVKQSKIVSGGTPSIYIILSFLRSGRLPRRSFVVSRQRTYVAMLLGVNKSVLPLVETRPLWSSDRIQIKRNYDFLLSQGFSVEDILSCVILLAHDPDCLKRYYRGLWERPEVDGYGEDEAWKDKKKVLALLQYVIERDMNFTSIVFVADVEYEHGSAIKDESHDLKRSS
;
A
#
# COMPACT_ATOMS: atom_id res chain seq x y z
N MET A 1 23.22 -37.91 34.11
CA MET A 1 22.34 -39.08 34.11
C MET A 1 21.11 -38.76 34.94
N PRO A 2 19.99 -38.31 34.34
CA PRO A 2 18.71 -38.25 35.02
C PRO A 2 17.72 -39.26 34.39
N SER A 3 16.93 -39.92 35.22
CA SER A 3 15.86 -40.83 34.81
C SER A 3 14.52 -40.40 35.40
N CYS A 4 13.57 -40.23 34.49
CA CYS A 4 12.15 -40.55 34.56
C CYS A 4 11.25 -39.85 35.61
N VAL A 5 10.31 -39.07 35.08
CA VAL A 5 9.04 -38.70 35.71
C VAL A 5 7.90 -39.29 34.88
N SER A 6 6.94 -39.90 35.56
CA SER A 6 5.79 -40.63 35.02
C SER A 6 4.50 -39.82 35.09
N VAL A 7 3.80 -39.77 33.95
CA VAL A 7 2.36 -39.95 33.69
C VAL A 7 1.31 -39.44 34.71
N ALA A 8 0.38 -38.60 34.20
CA ALA A 8 -1.03 -38.62 34.57
C ALA A 8 -1.95 -38.21 33.38
N THR A 9 -2.88 -39.12 33.07
CA THR A 9 -4.14 -39.06 32.28
C THR A 9 -5.19 -38.14 32.95
N GLN A 10 -6.35 -37.71 32.44
CA GLN A 10 -7.18 -37.82 31.23
C GLN A 10 -8.30 -36.74 31.36
N GLN A 11 -8.71 -36.08 30.27
CA GLN A 11 -10.05 -35.59 29.80
C GLN A 11 -11.10 -34.95 30.77
N PRO A 12 -12.06 -34.06 30.34
CA PRO A 12 -12.95 -34.30 29.17
C PRO A 12 -13.58 -33.11 28.37
N HIS A 13 -14.17 -33.52 27.24
CA HIS A 13 -15.37 -33.07 26.49
C HIS A 13 -15.72 -31.58 26.26
N ARG A 14 -15.93 -31.23 24.97
CA ARG A 14 -17.01 -30.31 24.54
C ARG A 14 -17.64 -30.72 23.20
N CYS A 15 -18.98 -30.75 23.22
CA CYS A 15 -19.90 -30.99 22.11
C CYS A 15 -19.95 -29.82 21.11
N CYS A 16 -20.13 -30.15 19.83
CA CYS A 16 -20.70 -29.25 18.82
C CYS A 16 -22.15 -29.71 18.53
N LYS A 17 -23.08 -28.76 18.47
CA LYS A 17 -24.45 -28.96 17.99
C LYS A 17 -24.58 -28.38 16.59
N ASP A 18 -25.10 -29.21 15.69
CA ASP A 18 -25.72 -28.85 14.43
C ASP A 18 -27.07 -28.16 14.68
N ASP A 19 -27.44 -27.22 13.81
CA ASP A 19 -28.85 -26.90 13.55
C ASP A 19 -29.01 -26.37 12.12
N SER A 20 -29.54 -27.23 11.25
CA SER A 20 -30.07 -26.91 9.94
C SER A 20 -31.59 -27.14 9.94
N LYS A 21 -32.39 -26.11 9.69
CA LYS A 21 -33.82 -26.25 9.34
C LYS A 21 -34.24 -25.29 8.22
N GLN A 22 -34.52 -25.90 7.06
CA GLN A 22 -35.38 -25.40 5.99
C GLN A 22 -36.84 -25.85 6.21
N LYS A 23 -37.78 -25.17 5.49
CA LYS A 23 -39.25 -25.35 5.32
C LYS A 23 -40.04 -24.19 5.94
N ASN A 24 -41.14 -23.66 5.39
CA ASN A 24 -41.87 -23.94 4.15
C ASN A 24 -42.83 -22.77 3.86
N ARG A 25 -43.22 -22.69 2.58
CA ARG A 25 -44.41 -22.09 1.94
C ARG A 25 -45.57 -21.60 2.82
N GLY A 26 -46.15 -20.47 2.40
CA GLY A 26 -47.56 -20.12 2.63
C GLY A 26 -48.07 -19.14 1.56
N LYS A 27 -48.82 -19.66 0.57
CA LYS A 27 -49.70 -18.87 -0.31
C LYS A 27 -50.93 -18.44 0.48
N ASN A 28 -51.45 -17.23 0.26
CA ASN A 28 -52.90 -17.04 0.24
C ASN A 28 -53.35 -15.79 -0.54
N SER A 29 -54.56 -15.94 -1.07
CA SER A 29 -55.20 -15.22 -2.17
C SER A 29 -56.30 -14.25 -1.71
N LYS A 30 -56.78 -13.42 -2.67
CA LYS A 30 -58.07 -12.68 -2.72
C LYS A 30 -58.11 -11.41 -1.83
N ASN A 31 -58.77 -10.29 -2.17
CA ASN A 31 -59.74 -9.99 -3.21
C ASN A 31 -59.85 -8.45 -3.42
N LYS A 32 -60.23 -8.04 -4.64
CA LYS A 32 -61.03 -6.86 -5.09
C LYS A 32 -61.31 -5.70 -4.10
N ASN A 33 -61.05 -4.45 -4.54
CA ASN A 33 -62.09 -3.57 -5.10
C ASN A 33 -61.53 -2.27 -5.71
N THR A 34 -62.19 -1.87 -6.79
CA THR A 34 -62.14 -0.65 -7.61
C THR A 34 -62.47 0.63 -6.83
N GLU A 35 -61.80 1.73 -7.17
CA GLU A 35 -62.46 3.02 -7.42
C GLU A 35 -61.54 3.97 -8.21
N GLU A 36 -62.07 4.48 -9.32
CA GLU A 36 -61.50 5.52 -10.15
C GLU A 36 -61.47 6.86 -9.42
N ARG A 37 -60.37 7.60 -9.52
CA ARG A 37 -60.39 9.06 -9.45
C ARG A 37 -59.26 9.64 -10.29
N THR A 38 -59.67 10.23 -11.41
CA THR A 38 -58.88 11.11 -12.27
C THR A 38 -58.39 12.34 -11.50
N SER A 39 -57.07 12.55 -11.44
CA SER A 39 -56.51 13.90 -11.32
C SER A 39 -55.10 13.92 -11.91
N THR A 40 -54.93 14.68 -12.98
CA THR A 40 -53.67 14.99 -13.66
C THR A 40 -52.79 15.89 -12.77
N LYS A 41 -51.69 15.34 -12.24
CA LYS A 41 -50.48 16.10 -11.90
C LYS A 41 -49.27 15.30 -12.34
N ALA A 42 -48.59 15.81 -13.37
CA ALA A 42 -47.34 15.25 -13.85
C ALA A 42 -46.21 15.56 -12.84
N SER A 43 -45.98 14.66 -11.88
CA SER A 43 -44.67 14.50 -11.26
C SER A 43 -43.98 13.30 -11.92
N GLY A 44 -42.81 13.55 -12.53
CA GLY A 44 -42.08 12.52 -13.27
C GLY A 44 -41.61 11.37 -12.36
N PRO A 45 -41.40 10.16 -12.92
CA PRO A 45 -41.02 8.96 -12.17
C PRO A 45 -39.71 9.08 -11.37
N ALA A 46 -38.83 10.01 -11.72
CA ALA A 46 -37.60 10.29 -10.99
C ALA A 46 -37.83 10.95 -9.61
N VAL A 47 -38.88 11.77 -9.47
CA VAL A 47 -39.23 12.43 -8.19
C VAL A 47 -39.76 11.39 -7.19
N ASN A 48 -40.57 10.44 -7.67
CA ASN A 48 -41.13 9.36 -6.86
C ASN A 48 -40.07 8.35 -6.36
N LEU A 49 -38.96 8.19 -7.09
CA LEU A 49 -37.85 7.33 -6.66
C LEU A 49 -37.02 8.02 -5.56
N LEU A 50 -36.73 9.31 -5.74
CA LEU A 50 -35.98 10.14 -4.77
C LEU A 50 -36.73 10.33 -3.44
N GLU A 51 -38.06 10.49 -3.51
CA GLU A 51 -38.92 10.54 -2.32
C GLU A 51 -38.85 9.24 -1.51
N ARG A 52 -38.82 8.09 -2.19
CA ARG A 52 -38.68 6.79 -1.52
C ARG A 52 -37.32 6.66 -0.82
N ASP A 53 -36.23 7.10 -1.45
CA ASP A 53 -34.89 7.01 -0.84
C ASP A 53 -34.74 7.89 0.40
N LEU A 54 -35.29 9.11 0.37
CA LEU A 54 -35.34 9.98 1.54
C LEU A 54 -36.22 9.41 2.66
N GLN A 55 -37.37 8.82 2.29
CA GLN A 55 -38.26 8.13 3.24
C GLN A 55 -37.57 6.91 3.87
N ASP A 56 -36.71 6.21 3.13
CA ASP A 56 -35.95 5.07 3.60
C ASP A 56 -34.81 5.50 4.57
N ILE A 57 -34.16 6.64 4.30
CA ILE A 57 -33.18 7.26 5.22
C ILE A 57 -33.86 7.75 6.51
N LEU A 58 -35.02 8.40 6.39
CA LEU A 58 -35.76 8.96 7.54
C LEU A 58 -36.39 7.87 8.41
N SER A 59 -36.94 6.81 7.81
CA SER A 59 -37.52 5.67 8.54
C SER A 59 -36.47 4.87 9.32
N LYS A 60 -35.21 4.85 8.84
CA LYS A 60 -34.06 4.29 9.58
C LYS A 60 -33.64 5.15 10.77
N GLN A 61 -33.87 6.47 10.73
CA GLN A 61 -33.52 7.39 11.82
C GLN A 61 -34.63 7.55 12.87
N HIS A 62 -35.90 7.34 12.50
CA HIS A 62 -37.06 7.54 13.39
C HIS A 62 -38.10 6.40 13.27
N PRO A 63 -37.89 5.25 13.94
CA PRO A 63 -38.65 4.02 13.68
C PRO A 63 -40.09 3.94 14.24
N MET A 64 -40.57 4.91 15.04
CA MET A 64 -41.80 4.75 15.85
C MET A 64 -43.02 5.65 15.53
N GLU A 65 -42.98 6.56 14.54
CA GLU A 65 -44.14 7.42 14.20
C GLU A 65 -44.63 7.19 12.76
N LYS A 66 -45.35 6.09 12.51
CA LYS A 66 -45.47 5.54 11.14
C LYS A 66 -46.55 6.11 10.22
N ILE A 67 -47.45 7.00 10.66
CA ILE A 67 -48.49 7.56 9.76
C ILE A 67 -48.67 9.09 9.88
N GLN A 68 -48.79 9.64 11.09
CA GLN A 68 -48.89 11.10 11.29
C GLN A 68 -47.58 11.85 10.96
N GLY A 69 -46.43 11.18 11.07
CA GLY A 69 -45.12 11.73 10.66
C GLY A 69 -44.97 11.89 9.14
N ARG A 70 -45.71 11.14 8.32
CA ARG A 70 -45.53 11.15 6.85
C ARG A 70 -46.13 12.37 6.18
N SER A 71 -47.37 12.71 6.52
CA SER A 71 -48.03 13.91 5.96
C SER A 71 -47.33 15.19 6.40
N THR A 72 -46.83 15.23 7.65
CA THR A 72 -46.09 16.38 8.18
C THR A 72 -44.71 16.55 7.56
N LEU A 73 -44.00 15.47 7.25
CA LEU A 73 -42.72 15.54 6.52
C LEU A 73 -42.91 16.01 5.07
N GLN A 74 -43.91 15.48 4.37
CA GLN A 74 -44.20 15.90 2.99
C GLN A 74 -44.57 17.38 2.94
N SER A 75 -45.44 17.84 3.83
CA SER A 75 -45.83 19.26 3.92
C SER A 75 -44.63 20.19 4.19
N ARG A 76 -43.67 19.77 5.05
CA ARG A 76 -42.41 20.51 5.27
C ARG A 76 -41.51 20.52 4.03
N MET A 77 -41.44 19.41 3.28
CA MET A 77 -40.69 19.35 2.03
C MET A 77 -41.31 20.27 0.97
N ASP A 78 -42.62 20.18 0.75
CA ASP A 78 -43.35 21.03 -0.18
C ASP A 78 -43.19 22.51 0.17
N LEU A 79 -43.24 22.84 1.47
CA LEU A 79 -42.96 24.18 1.96
C LEU A 79 -41.53 24.65 1.62
N LEU A 80 -40.51 23.84 1.88
CA LEU A 80 -39.11 24.19 1.56
C LEU A 80 -38.90 24.38 0.05
N LEU A 81 -39.50 23.53 -0.77
CA LEU A 81 -39.49 23.67 -2.24
C LEU A 81 -40.18 24.96 -2.66
N SER A 82 -41.32 25.31 -2.05
CA SER A 82 -42.05 26.56 -2.32
C SER A 82 -41.25 27.83 -1.94
N LEU A 83 -40.32 27.70 -0.99
CA LEU A 83 -39.40 28.76 -0.59
C LEU A 83 -38.16 28.87 -1.49
N GLY A 84 -38.05 28.02 -2.51
CA GLY A 84 -36.94 28.02 -3.48
C GLY A 84 -35.75 27.14 -3.07
N CYS A 85 -35.85 26.33 -2.01
CA CYS A 85 -34.82 25.34 -1.70
C CYS A 85 -34.86 24.21 -2.73
N THR A 86 -33.69 23.75 -3.19
CA THR A 86 -33.63 22.60 -4.09
C THR A 86 -33.69 21.28 -3.32
N MET A 87 -34.16 20.22 -3.98
CA MET A 87 -34.22 18.87 -3.38
C MET A 87 -32.85 18.38 -2.89
N GLU A 88 -31.79 18.67 -3.65
CA GLU A 88 -30.41 18.34 -3.26
C GLU A 88 -29.96 19.06 -1.96
N GLN A 89 -30.37 20.31 -1.77
CA GLN A 89 -30.07 21.05 -0.54
C GLN A 89 -30.76 20.41 0.66
N ILE A 90 -32.03 19.98 0.49
CA ILE A 90 -32.80 19.30 1.53
C ILE A 90 -32.14 17.95 1.88
N GLN A 91 -31.74 17.17 0.87
CA GLN A 91 -31.05 15.89 1.05
C GLN A 91 -29.71 16.02 1.78
N ARG A 92 -28.89 17.02 1.41
CA ARG A 92 -27.60 17.27 2.09
C ARG A 92 -27.78 17.65 3.57
N ARG A 93 -28.95 18.17 3.96
CA ARG A 93 -29.21 18.73 5.28
C ARG A 93 -30.60 18.33 5.81
N VAL A 94 -30.88 17.03 5.86
CA VAL A 94 -32.15 16.44 6.31
C VAL A 94 -32.65 16.98 7.66
N GLN A 95 -31.74 17.43 8.53
CA GLN A 95 -32.03 18.09 9.81
C GLN A 95 -33.01 19.26 9.72
N VAL A 96 -33.14 19.91 8.55
CA VAL A 96 -34.12 20.99 8.32
C VAL A 96 -35.56 20.48 8.46
N LEU A 97 -35.82 19.22 8.14
CA LEU A 97 -37.14 18.60 8.25
C LEU A 97 -37.56 18.37 9.70
N ASN A 98 -36.63 18.48 10.66
CA ASN A 98 -36.95 18.44 12.09
C ASN A 98 -37.55 19.77 12.60
N LEU A 99 -37.51 20.84 11.81
CA LEU A 99 -38.17 22.10 12.14
C LEU A 99 -39.67 22.00 11.88
N SER A 100 -40.49 22.63 12.72
CA SER A 100 -41.91 22.79 12.42
C SER A 100 -42.11 23.79 11.27
N GLU A 101 -43.20 23.65 10.52
CA GLU A 101 -43.54 24.56 9.41
C GLU A 101 -43.58 26.02 9.85
N GLN A 102 -44.14 26.29 11.04
CA GLN A 102 -44.17 27.63 11.63
C GLN A 102 -42.76 28.20 11.85
N ILE A 103 -41.81 27.36 12.28
CA ILE A 103 -40.41 27.79 12.46
C ILE A 103 -39.75 28.04 11.10
N ILE A 104 -40.00 27.19 10.09
CA ILE A 104 -39.48 27.36 8.73
C ILE A 104 -39.99 28.67 8.14
N LEU A 105 -41.30 28.91 8.18
CA LEU A 105 -41.93 30.14 7.70
C LEU A 105 -41.40 31.37 8.43
N LYS A 106 -41.35 31.34 9.77
CA LYS A 106 -40.81 32.46 10.56
C LYS A 106 -39.38 32.79 10.15
N ARG A 107 -38.51 31.79 10.01
CA ARG A 107 -37.12 31.97 9.58
C ARG A 107 -37.01 32.46 8.14
N ALA A 108 -37.86 31.95 7.26
CA ALA A 108 -37.93 32.38 5.87
C ALA A 108 -38.36 33.85 5.74
N THR A 109 -39.37 34.29 6.50
CA THR A 109 -39.79 35.70 6.56
C THR A 109 -38.64 36.58 7.03
N LEU A 110 -37.96 36.21 8.12
CA LEU A 110 -36.79 36.95 8.60
C LEU A 110 -35.68 37.07 7.54
N LEU A 111 -35.43 36.01 6.76
CA LEU A 111 -34.44 36.06 5.67
C LEU A 111 -34.91 36.93 4.50
N LYS A 112 -36.22 36.94 4.18
CA LYS A 112 -36.80 37.84 3.18
C LYS A 112 -36.68 39.30 3.61
N ASP A 113 -36.96 39.61 4.88
CA ASP A 113 -36.84 40.96 5.43
C ASP A 113 -35.39 41.48 5.36
N LEU A 114 -34.42 40.57 5.39
CA LEU A 114 -33.00 40.86 5.20
C LEU A 114 -32.55 40.86 3.72
N ASN A 115 -33.50 40.85 2.77
CA ASN A 115 -33.26 40.76 1.33
C ASN A 115 -32.38 39.58 0.91
N ARG A 116 -32.46 38.44 1.62
CA ARG A 116 -31.72 37.21 1.30
C ARG A 116 -32.57 36.30 0.42
N SER A 117 -32.51 36.56 -0.89
CA SER A 117 -33.04 35.68 -1.92
C SER A 117 -31.87 35.17 -2.79
N PRO A 118 -31.80 33.86 -3.12
CA PRO A 118 -32.73 32.79 -2.77
C PRO A 118 -32.54 32.25 -1.34
N ILE A 119 -33.63 31.77 -0.72
CA ILE A 119 -33.59 31.13 0.60
C ILE A 119 -33.04 29.71 0.43
N THR A 120 -31.94 29.40 1.10
CA THR A 120 -31.33 28.07 1.08
C THR A 120 -31.51 27.36 2.42
N VAL A 121 -31.48 26.02 2.39
CA VAL A 121 -31.57 25.18 3.60
C VAL A 121 -30.50 25.52 4.62
N SER A 122 -29.27 25.83 4.17
CA SER A 122 -28.16 26.24 5.03
C SER A 122 -28.44 27.56 5.76
N LEU A 123 -29.08 28.53 5.10
CA LEU A 123 -29.50 29.79 5.72
C LEU A 123 -30.58 29.53 6.78
N LEU A 124 -31.60 28.73 6.45
CA LEU A 124 -32.67 28.38 7.40
C LEU A 124 -32.16 27.66 8.64
N LEU A 125 -31.15 26.79 8.52
CA LEU A 125 -30.55 26.11 9.67
C LEU A 125 -29.66 27.04 10.51
N SER A 126 -29.05 28.06 9.89
CA SER A 126 -28.16 29.03 10.56
C SER A 126 -28.91 29.98 11.51
N THR A 127 -30.23 30.13 11.37
CA THR A 127 -31.05 31.04 12.20
C THR A 127 -31.48 30.43 13.55
N ARG A 128 -30.77 29.42 14.07
CA ARG A 128 -31.20 28.69 15.28
C ARG A 128 -30.82 29.47 16.54
N GLN A 129 -31.82 29.93 17.31
CA GLN A 129 -31.66 30.53 18.66
C GLN A 129 -30.86 31.84 18.72
N VAL A 130 -30.91 32.64 17.66
CA VAL A 130 -30.15 33.88 17.54
C VAL A 130 -31.13 35.04 17.41
N THR A 131 -30.89 36.17 18.10
CA THR A 131 -31.71 37.37 17.92
C THR A 131 -31.54 37.91 16.49
N MET A 132 -32.49 38.71 15.98
CA MET A 132 -32.37 39.27 14.62
C MET A 132 -31.04 39.99 14.41
N GLU A 133 -30.61 40.82 15.36
CA GLU A 133 -29.33 41.53 15.32
C GLU A 133 -28.12 40.59 15.22
N GLN A 134 -28.10 39.53 16.01
CA GLN A 134 -27.03 38.55 15.99
C GLN A 134 -27.03 37.75 14.66
N LEU A 135 -28.20 37.49 14.07
CA LEU A 135 -28.32 36.84 12.77
C LEU A 135 -27.80 37.74 11.65
N VAL A 136 -28.16 39.04 11.66
CA VAL A 136 -27.61 40.03 10.71
C VAL A 136 -26.09 40.08 10.80
N LYS A 137 -25.54 40.20 12.01
CA LYS A 137 -24.08 40.20 12.23
C LYS A 137 -23.44 38.91 11.72
N HIS A 138 -24.06 37.75 11.96
CA HIS A 138 -23.51 36.47 11.50
C HIS A 138 -23.54 36.33 9.97
N LEU A 139 -24.58 36.83 9.30
CA LEU A 139 -24.67 36.83 7.84
C LEU A 139 -23.68 37.83 7.21
N GLN A 140 -23.52 39.02 7.79
CA GLN A 140 -22.51 40.00 7.38
C GLN A 140 -21.11 39.41 7.47
N LEU A 141 -20.76 38.77 8.59
CA LEU A 141 -19.48 38.08 8.75
C LEU A 141 -19.24 37.01 7.68
N LYS A 142 -20.28 36.26 7.30
CA LYS A 142 -20.17 35.25 6.24
C LYS A 142 -19.96 35.87 4.85
N ASP A 143 -20.64 36.96 4.54
CA ASP A 143 -20.46 37.68 3.28
C ASP A 143 -19.06 38.31 3.19
N GLU A 144 -18.59 38.91 4.27
CA GLU A 144 -17.24 39.47 4.38
C GLU A 144 -16.18 38.37 4.23
N ALA A 145 -16.37 37.22 4.88
CA ALA A 145 -15.49 36.08 4.71
C ALA A 145 -15.51 35.52 3.27
N ASP A 146 -16.68 35.46 2.63
CA ASP A 146 -16.79 35.02 1.23
C ASP A 146 -16.11 36.00 0.27
N LYS A 147 -16.28 37.32 0.48
CA LYS A 147 -15.55 38.35 -0.28
C LYS A 147 -14.04 38.23 -0.08
N ALA A 148 -13.59 38.05 1.16
CA ALA A 148 -12.17 37.83 1.46
C ALA A 148 -11.64 36.57 0.77
N LEU A 149 -12.38 35.45 0.82
CA LEU A 149 -12.01 34.22 0.11
C LEU A 149 -11.92 34.42 -1.41
N CYS A 150 -12.86 35.13 -2.03
CA CYS A 150 -12.78 35.46 -3.46
C CYS A 150 -11.50 36.24 -3.79
N THR A 151 -11.14 37.22 -2.97
CA THR A 151 -9.91 38.01 -3.13
C THR A 151 -8.65 37.14 -2.96
N VAL A 152 -8.55 36.42 -1.84
CA VAL A 152 -7.38 35.59 -1.51
C VAL A 152 -7.19 34.46 -2.53
N LEU A 153 -8.26 33.80 -2.95
CA LEU A 153 -8.20 32.68 -3.89
C LEU A 153 -8.22 33.14 -5.36
N ARG A 154 -8.31 34.46 -5.61
CA ARG A 154 -8.41 35.08 -6.95
C ARG A 154 -9.47 34.40 -7.81
N CYS A 155 -10.67 34.27 -7.27
CA CYS A 155 -11.78 33.61 -7.93
C CYS A 155 -13.05 34.47 -7.86
N SER A 156 -13.95 34.24 -8.82
CA SER A 156 -15.28 34.84 -8.84
C SER A 156 -16.19 34.19 -7.80
N ALA A 157 -17.31 34.83 -7.48
CA ALA A 157 -18.29 34.29 -6.54
C ALA A 157 -18.87 32.94 -6.99
N THR A 158 -19.00 32.71 -8.30
CA THR A 158 -19.47 31.44 -8.86
C THR A 158 -18.41 30.35 -8.74
N GLU A 159 -17.15 30.65 -9.05
CA GLU A 159 -16.02 29.72 -8.87
C GLU A 159 -15.84 29.35 -7.38
N LEU A 160 -16.06 30.29 -6.45
CA LEU A 160 -16.00 30.00 -5.02
C LEU A 160 -17.04 28.94 -4.60
N VAL A 161 -18.22 28.93 -5.23
CA VAL A 161 -19.25 27.91 -4.98
C VAL A 161 -18.75 26.54 -5.44
N GLU A 162 -18.11 26.46 -6.61
CA GLU A 162 -17.52 25.22 -7.13
C GLU A 162 -16.37 24.73 -6.25
N LEU A 163 -15.46 25.63 -5.85
CA LEU A 163 -14.36 25.33 -4.93
C LEU A 163 -14.87 24.83 -3.57
N LYS A 164 -15.96 25.39 -3.05
CA LYS A 164 -16.61 24.89 -1.82
C LYS A 164 -17.19 23.50 -1.99
N ALA A 165 -17.71 23.17 -3.17
CA ALA A 165 -18.21 21.83 -3.48
C ALA A 165 -17.06 20.81 -3.54
N GLN A 166 -15.92 21.19 -4.13
CA GLN A 166 -14.71 20.35 -4.21
C GLN A 166 -13.99 20.23 -2.85
N HIS A 167 -13.99 21.30 -2.05
CA HIS A 167 -13.32 21.37 -0.75
C HIS A 167 -14.29 21.75 0.37
N PRO A 168 -15.08 20.81 0.91
CA PRO A 168 -16.07 21.07 1.96
C PRO A 168 -15.51 21.70 3.25
N SER A 169 -14.19 21.63 3.47
CA SER A 169 -13.53 22.31 4.59
C SER A 169 -13.62 23.83 4.53
N LEU A 170 -13.81 24.43 3.34
CA LEU A 170 -13.97 25.88 3.18
C LEU A 170 -15.22 26.42 3.87
N GLU A 171 -16.26 25.60 4.05
CA GLU A 171 -17.47 26.04 4.75
C GLU A 171 -17.20 26.40 6.22
N ARG A 172 -16.15 25.82 6.81
CA ARG A 172 -15.70 26.19 8.17
C ARG A 172 -14.95 27.50 8.21
N VAL A 173 -14.32 27.90 7.10
CA VAL A 173 -13.59 29.17 6.98
C VAL A 173 -14.57 30.36 6.93
N ARG A 174 -15.82 30.16 6.53
CA ARG A 174 -16.86 31.20 6.55
C ARG A 174 -17.22 31.74 7.93
N ASN A 175 -16.78 31.06 9.01
CA ASN A 175 -16.97 31.53 10.38
C ASN A 175 -15.74 32.30 10.91
N VAL A 176 -14.70 32.44 10.09
CA VAL A 176 -13.49 33.19 10.39
C VAL A 176 -13.69 34.63 9.93
N ARG A 177 -13.14 35.61 10.67
CA ARG A 177 -13.21 37.02 10.29
C ARG A 177 -12.38 37.28 9.03
N ALA A 178 -12.81 38.24 8.20
CA ALA A 178 -12.12 38.57 6.96
C ALA A 178 -10.66 38.97 7.21
N GLU A 179 -10.37 39.71 8.29
CA GLU A 179 -9.00 40.12 8.65
C GLU A 179 -8.10 38.92 8.91
N GLU A 180 -8.59 37.90 9.63
CA GLU A 180 -7.82 36.68 9.91
C GLU A 180 -7.53 35.87 8.62
N ILE A 181 -8.42 35.93 7.61
CA ILE A 181 -8.20 35.30 6.30
C ILE A 181 -7.05 36.00 5.57
N PHE A 182 -7.05 37.33 5.53
CA PHE A 182 -5.97 38.12 4.92
C PHE A 182 -4.65 38.00 5.68
N GLU A 183 -4.69 37.94 7.01
CA GLU A 183 -3.49 37.68 7.82
C GLU A 183 -2.85 36.33 7.49
N LYS A 184 -3.66 35.28 7.30
CA LYS A 184 -3.18 33.97 6.88
C LYS A 184 -2.60 33.98 5.48
N GLU A 185 -3.25 34.65 4.53
CA GLU A 185 -2.70 34.82 3.18
C GLU A 185 -1.34 35.52 3.24
N LYS A 186 -1.27 36.67 3.91
CA LYS A 186 -0.03 37.45 4.06
C LYS A 186 1.07 36.60 4.69
N LEU A 187 0.74 35.84 5.73
CA LEU A 187 1.68 34.93 6.36
C LEU A 187 2.17 33.85 5.38
N LEU A 188 1.28 33.17 4.67
CA LEU A 188 1.66 32.13 3.71
C LEU A 188 2.57 32.70 2.59
N LEU A 189 2.24 33.88 2.07
CA LEU A 189 3.05 34.59 1.07
C LEU A 189 4.46 34.94 1.60
N GLN A 190 4.60 35.30 2.88
CA GLN A 190 5.92 35.57 3.50
C GLN A 190 6.84 34.35 3.51
N TYR A 191 6.29 33.14 3.57
CA TYR A 191 7.06 31.89 3.46
C TYR A 191 7.21 31.43 1.99
N GLY A 192 6.82 32.24 1.02
CA GLY A 192 6.94 31.93 -0.41
C GLY A 192 5.87 30.98 -0.94
N ILE A 193 4.80 30.71 -0.19
CA ILE A 193 3.67 29.90 -0.67
C ILE A 193 2.82 30.79 -1.57
N THR A 194 2.68 30.40 -2.83
CA THR A 194 2.01 31.20 -3.85
C THR A 194 0.49 31.20 -3.68
N THR A 195 -0.18 32.24 -4.19
CA THR A 195 -1.64 32.28 -4.21
C THR A 195 -2.26 31.09 -4.94
N GLN A 196 -1.58 30.56 -5.98
CA GLN A 196 -2.04 29.37 -6.68
C GLN A 196 -2.02 28.13 -5.79
N GLU A 197 -0.96 27.92 -5.01
CA GLU A 197 -0.90 26.80 -4.07
C GLU A 197 -1.94 26.91 -2.95
N ILE A 198 -2.27 28.14 -2.52
CA ILE A 198 -3.38 28.37 -1.58
C ILE A 198 -4.73 28.02 -2.24
N ARG A 199 -4.92 28.36 -3.52
CA ARG A 199 -6.11 28.01 -4.31
C ARG A 199 -6.24 26.50 -4.51
N ASP A 200 -5.14 25.80 -4.77
CA ASP A 200 -5.11 24.35 -4.94
C ASP A 200 -5.32 23.61 -3.61
N PHE A 201 -4.96 24.25 -2.48
CA PHE A 201 -5.14 23.70 -1.14
C PHE A 201 -5.81 24.68 -0.14
N PRO A 202 -7.07 25.08 -0.39
CA PRO A 202 -7.72 26.16 0.36
C PRO A 202 -8.06 25.74 1.80
N GLY A 203 -8.02 24.44 2.07
CA GLY A 203 -8.17 23.88 3.41
C GLY A 203 -7.13 24.36 4.42
N ILE A 204 -6.01 24.95 3.98
CA ILE A 204 -5.00 25.54 4.88
C ILE A 204 -5.56 26.70 5.73
N LEU A 205 -6.48 27.50 5.15
CA LEU A 205 -7.05 28.70 5.77
C LEU A 205 -7.92 28.40 7.00
N LYS A 206 -8.33 27.15 7.20
CA LYS A 206 -9.06 26.70 8.41
C LYS A 206 -8.17 26.66 9.65
N THR A 207 -6.85 26.61 9.47
CA THR A 207 -5.88 26.47 10.56
C THR A 207 -5.75 27.80 11.28
N LYS A 208 -5.65 27.81 12.62
CA LYS A 208 -5.43 29.07 13.35
C LYS A 208 -4.07 29.66 12.96
N THR A 209 -4.01 30.99 12.82
CA THR A 209 -2.80 31.71 12.38
C THR A 209 -1.59 31.38 13.25
N GLN A 210 -1.74 31.34 14.57
CA GLN A 210 -0.66 30.96 15.51
C GLN A 210 -0.07 29.57 15.22
N PHE A 211 -0.92 28.54 15.03
CA PHE A 211 -0.42 27.20 14.73
C PHE A 211 0.21 27.10 13.35
N LEU A 212 -0.31 27.86 12.39
CA LEU A 212 0.26 27.92 11.05
C LEU A 212 1.67 28.51 11.10
N GLN A 213 1.85 29.63 11.82
CA GLN A 213 3.13 30.28 12.09
C GLN A 213 4.13 29.31 12.74
N GLU A 214 3.78 28.73 13.90
CA GLU A 214 4.66 27.82 14.64
C GLU A 214 5.14 26.63 13.78
N ARG A 215 4.27 26.12 12.91
CA ARG A 215 4.58 25.00 12.02
C ARG A 215 5.46 25.43 10.86
N LEU A 216 5.18 26.57 10.23
CA LEU A 216 6.02 27.15 9.18
C LEU A 216 7.43 27.42 9.71
N ASP A 217 7.56 27.99 10.90
CA ASP A 217 8.85 28.21 11.58
C ASP A 217 9.58 26.90 11.84
N THR A 218 8.86 25.90 12.32
CA THR A 218 9.43 24.57 12.58
C THR A 218 9.96 23.92 11.30
N LEU A 219 9.19 23.94 10.22
CA LEU A 219 9.60 23.36 8.93
C LEU A 219 10.79 24.11 8.33
N THR A 220 10.76 25.45 8.37
CA THR A 220 11.83 26.31 7.84
C THR A 220 13.13 26.07 8.57
N ARG A 221 13.11 26.09 9.91
CA ARG A 221 14.28 25.80 10.76
C ARG A 221 14.85 24.40 10.52
N LEU A 222 14.00 23.40 10.28
CA LEU A 222 14.47 22.04 10.00
C LEU A 222 15.06 21.90 8.59
N ARG A 223 14.50 22.64 7.61
CA ARG A 223 15.04 22.74 6.25
C ARG A 223 16.41 23.40 6.23
N GLU A 224 16.57 24.53 6.91
CA GLU A 224 17.85 25.26 7.03
C GLU A 224 18.94 24.43 7.71
N LYS A 225 18.57 23.59 8.69
CA LYS A 225 19.49 22.64 9.33
C LYS A 225 19.81 21.42 8.45
N GLY A 226 19.27 21.34 7.23
CA GLY A 226 19.41 20.19 6.34
C GLY A 226 18.77 18.91 6.87
N LYS A 227 17.91 18.99 7.90
CA LYS A 227 17.26 17.82 8.51
C LYS A 227 16.04 17.34 7.74
N LEU A 228 15.43 18.24 6.97
CA LEU A 228 14.30 17.95 6.10
C LEU A 228 14.56 18.57 4.74
N ARG A 229 14.20 17.85 3.67
CA ARG A 229 14.24 18.34 2.30
C ARG A 229 12.81 18.37 1.76
N PHE A 230 12.42 19.52 1.23
CA PHE A 230 11.19 19.71 0.46
C PHE A 230 11.36 20.97 -0.40
N GLU A 231 10.96 20.90 -1.66
CA GLU A 231 11.03 22.04 -2.59
C GLU A 231 9.92 23.06 -2.28
N ARG A 232 8.71 22.54 -2.02
CA ARG A 232 7.51 23.32 -1.69
C ARG A 232 7.00 22.97 -0.30
N TYR A 233 6.34 23.91 0.36
CA TYR A 233 5.79 23.65 1.68
C TYR A 233 4.68 22.59 1.61
N PRO A 234 4.69 21.57 2.49
CA PRO A 234 3.69 20.52 2.50
C PRO A 234 2.37 21.04 3.10
N LEU A 235 1.56 21.76 2.30
CA LEU A 235 0.36 22.45 2.76
C LEU A 235 -0.64 21.50 3.46
N PHE A 236 -0.74 20.26 3.01
CA PHE A 236 -1.54 19.24 3.68
C PHE A 236 -1.10 19.02 5.13
N THR A 237 0.20 18.87 5.35
CA THR A 237 0.78 18.66 6.68
C THR A 237 0.64 19.91 7.55
N LEU A 238 0.82 21.10 6.96
CA LEU A 238 0.60 22.37 7.67
C LEU A 238 -0.85 22.55 8.12
N ALA A 239 -1.84 22.03 7.37
CA ALA A 239 -3.26 22.13 7.71
C ALA A 239 -3.79 21.04 8.67
N ASP A 240 -2.93 20.12 9.11
CA ASP A 240 -3.32 18.97 9.92
C ASP A 240 -3.52 19.35 11.40
N ARG A 241 -3.92 18.39 12.25
CA ARG A 241 -3.93 18.58 13.71
C ARG A 241 -2.50 18.54 14.24
N THR A 242 -2.25 19.21 15.37
CA THR A 242 -0.90 19.33 15.95
C THR A 242 -0.24 17.98 16.17
N ARG A 243 -0.96 17.03 16.78
CA ARG A 243 -0.47 15.64 16.96
C ARG A 243 -0.07 14.97 15.64
N THR A 244 -0.82 15.17 14.56
CA THR A 244 -0.51 14.56 13.26
C THR A 244 0.67 15.25 12.60
N PHE A 245 0.74 16.59 12.67
CA PHE A 245 1.89 17.36 12.22
C PHE A 245 3.18 16.89 12.91
N ASP A 246 3.19 16.85 14.24
CA ASP A 246 4.35 16.41 15.03
C ASP A 246 4.78 14.99 14.67
N GLN A 247 3.80 14.09 14.49
CA GLN A 247 4.09 12.72 14.09
C GLN A 247 4.67 12.63 12.68
N ARG A 248 4.21 13.44 11.73
CA ARG A 248 4.75 13.50 10.36
C ARG A 248 6.16 14.07 10.35
N VAL A 249 6.41 15.16 11.07
CA VAL A 249 7.76 15.72 11.25
C VAL A 249 8.69 14.66 11.86
N LYS A 250 8.27 14.00 12.94
CA LYS A 250 9.05 12.92 13.57
C LYS A 250 9.34 11.77 12.60
N ASN A 251 8.35 11.34 11.82
CA ASN A 251 8.54 10.29 10.82
C ASN A 251 9.51 10.71 9.71
N ALA A 252 9.44 11.96 9.25
CA ALA A 252 10.32 12.50 8.22
C ALA A 252 11.77 12.64 8.73
N LEU A 253 11.96 13.08 9.98
CA LEU A 253 13.29 13.17 10.60
C LEU A 253 13.97 11.81 10.79
N VAL A 254 13.18 10.72 10.93
CA VAL A 254 13.70 9.35 11.03
C VAL A 254 13.81 8.69 9.64
N GLY A 255 13.57 9.43 8.56
CA GLY A 255 13.63 8.88 7.20
C GLY A 255 12.59 7.81 6.92
N ARG A 256 11.43 7.84 7.60
CA ARG A 256 10.36 6.84 7.44
C ARG A 256 9.39 7.17 6.31
N ARG A 257 9.15 8.47 6.07
CA ARG A 257 8.24 9.04 5.06
C ARG A 257 8.69 10.44 4.68
N GLU A 258 8.20 10.94 3.56
CA GLU A 258 8.29 12.38 3.28
C GLU A 258 7.35 13.16 4.20
N ILE A 259 7.57 14.47 4.27
CA ILE A 259 6.88 15.31 5.25
C ILE A 259 5.42 15.58 4.92
N ASP A 260 5.03 15.51 3.65
CA ASP A 260 3.65 15.52 3.18
C ASP A 260 2.91 14.20 3.49
N GLY A 261 3.63 13.19 3.96
CA GLY A 261 3.14 11.86 4.28
C GLY A 261 3.23 10.86 3.13
N SER A 262 3.75 11.27 1.97
CA SER A 262 4.01 10.43 0.81
C SER A 262 5.09 9.38 1.12
N HIS A 263 5.18 8.38 0.23
CA HIS A 263 6.28 7.43 0.25
C HIS A 263 7.53 8.12 -0.30
N ILE A 264 8.67 7.92 0.37
CA ILE A 264 9.99 8.40 -0.07
C ILE A 264 10.18 8.13 -1.57
N SER A 265 10.42 9.17 -2.37
CA SER A 265 10.68 9.05 -3.80
C SER A 265 11.80 8.03 -4.11
N LEU A 266 11.70 7.33 -5.25
CA LEU A 266 12.77 6.46 -5.78
C LEU A 266 14.09 7.23 -5.92
N GLU A 267 14.03 8.55 -6.05
CA GLU A 267 15.17 9.45 -6.08
C GLU A 267 16.06 9.33 -4.83
N VAL A 268 15.48 9.15 -3.64
CA VAL A 268 16.28 9.04 -2.40
C VAL A 268 17.01 7.69 -2.35
N VAL A 269 16.37 6.63 -2.86
CA VAL A 269 17.01 5.31 -3.00
C VAL A 269 18.15 5.40 -4.01
N ALA A 270 17.93 6.09 -5.12
CA ALA A 270 18.91 6.32 -6.17
C ALA A 270 20.11 7.15 -5.68
N GLU A 271 19.88 8.27 -4.99
CA GLU A 271 20.92 9.09 -4.36
C GLU A 271 21.77 8.26 -3.40
N ARG A 272 21.13 7.40 -2.59
CA ARG A 272 21.85 6.55 -1.64
C ARG A 272 22.75 5.53 -2.32
N LEU A 273 22.29 4.95 -3.42
CA LEU A 273 23.04 4.00 -4.25
C LEU A 273 24.01 4.68 -5.22
N GLY A 274 23.99 6.02 -5.34
CA GLY A 274 24.77 6.73 -6.36
C GLY A 274 24.37 6.34 -7.78
N ALA A 275 23.07 6.08 -7.97
CA ALA A 275 22.46 5.67 -9.24
C ALA A 275 21.44 6.71 -9.70
N THR A 276 20.96 6.60 -10.93
CA THR A 276 19.81 7.41 -11.38
C THR A 276 18.50 6.79 -10.90
N PRO A 277 17.42 7.57 -10.76
CA PRO A 277 16.09 7.04 -10.44
C PRO A 277 15.66 5.95 -11.43
N LYS A 278 16.04 6.09 -12.71
CA LYS A 278 15.77 5.12 -13.76
C LYS A 278 16.51 3.79 -13.53
N ASP A 279 17.78 3.82 -13.11
CA ASP A 279 18.53 2.60 -12.78
C ASP A 279 17.87 1.83 -11.63
N VAL A 280 17.35 2.57 -10.64
CA VAL A 280 16.61 1.97 -9.53
C VAL A 280 15.28 1.42 -10.05
N GLU A 281 14.55 2.17 -10.88
CA GLU A 281 13.27 1.76 -11.47
C GLU A 281 13.40 0.47 -12.29
N ASP A 282 14.38 0.41 -13.19
CA ASP A 282 14.70 -0.74 -14.04
C ASP A 282 15.09 -1.96 -13.20
N ALA A 283 15.83 -1.76 -12.10
CA ALA A 283 16.17 -2.82 -11.15
C ALA A 283 15.01 -3.18 -10.19
N SER A 284 13.97 -2.33 -10.10
CA SER A 284 12.93 -2.37 -9.06
C SER A 284 11.66 -3.13 -9.36
N PHE A 285 11.56 -3.76 -10.54
CA PHE A 285 10.39 -4.54 -10.96
C PHE A 285 9.86 -5.50 -9.87
N ASN A 286 10.72 -5.91 -8.92
CA ASN A 286 10.42 -6.83 -7.83
C ASN A 286 10.24 -6.24 -6.40
N PHE A 287 10.43 -4.94 -6.14
CA PHE A 287 10.32 -4.39 -4.75
C PHE A 287 9.35 -3.22 -4.56
N LEU A 288 8.55 -2.86 -5.56
CA LEU A 288 7.51 -1.81 -5.50
C LEU A 288 6.51 -1.95 -4.33
N LYS A 289 6.46 -3.11 -3.65
CA LYS A 289 5.62 -3.35 -2.46
C LYS A 289 6.27 -2.94 -1.14
N LEU A 290 7.54 -2.55 -1.12
CA LEU A 290 8.24 -2.13 0.10
C LEU A 290 8.23 -0.61 0.24
N SER A 291 8.02 -0.14 1.48
CA SER A 291 8.21 1.27 1.75
C SER A 291 9.69 1.64 1.54
N PRO A 292 10.00 2.68 0.76
CA PRO A 292 11.39 3.05 0.46
C PRO A 292 12.25 3.34 1.69
N SER A 293 11.65 3.74 2.82
CA SER A 293 12.34 3.79 4.12
C SER A 293 12.95 2.46 4.58
N LYS A 294 12.20 1.35 4.42
CA LYS A 294 12.71 0.01 4.74
C LYS A 294 13.76 -0.46 3.73
N VAL A 295 13.73 0.08 2.52
CA VAL A 295 14.75 -0.18 1.50
C VAL A 295 16.04 0.55 1.87
N ILE A 296 15.95 1.83 2.25
CA ILE A 296 17.09 2.63 2.71
C ILE A 296 17.74 2.01 3.95
N GLU A 297 16.96 1.64 4.98
CA GLU A 297 17.48 0.96 6.18
C GLU A 297 18.30 -0.31 5.84
N LYS A 298 17.89 -1.05 4.79
CA LYS A 298 18.61 -2.24 4.32
C LYS A 298 19.84 -1.91 3.51
N ILE A 299 19.77 -0.89 2.65
CA ILE A 299 20.92 -0.39 1.88
C ILE A 299 22.00 0.06 2.86
N ASP A 300 21.63 0.88 3.85
CA ASP A 300 22.53 1.36 4.90
C ASP A 300 23.19 0.21 5.63
N TYR A 301 22.39 -0.78 6.03
CA TYR A 301 22.91 -1.99 6.65
C TYR A 301 23.94 -2.68 5.74
N PHE A 302 23.65 -2.91 4.46
CA PHE A 302 24.62 -3.56 3.56
C PHE A 302 25.91 -2.75 3.36
N LEU A 303 25.80 -1.42 3.24
CA LEU A 303 26.95 -0.52 3.14
C LEU A 303 27.82 -0.59 4.40
N GLU A 304 27.22 -0.60 5.59
CA GLU A 304 27.92 -0.79 6.87
C GLU A 304 28.63 -2.15 6.97
N GLN A 305 28.13 -3.16 6.27
CA GLN A 305 28.76 -4.48 6.20
C GLN A 305 29.87 -4.57 5.15
N GLY A 306 30.16 -3.49 4.43
CA GLY A 306 31.22 -3.39 3.43
C GLY A 306 30.81 -3.85 2.02
N ILE A 307 29.51 -4.01 1.74
CA ILE A 307 29.03 -4.36 0.40
C ILE A 307 28.96 -3.10 -0.45
N SER A 308 29.44 -3.16 -1.69
CA SER A 308 29.49 -1.98 -2.55
C SER A 308 28.10 -1.55 -3.05
N LYS A 309 27.94 -0.26 -3.35
CA LYS A 309 26.70 0.29 -3.91
C LYS A 309 26.29 -0.41 -5.21
N GLN A 310 27.26 -0.72 -6.08
CA GLN A 310 27.03 -1.38 -7.36
C GLN A 310 26.55 -2.83 -7.19
N GLU A 311 27.10 -3.56 -6.23
CA GLU A 311 26.59 -4.90 -5.88
C GLU A 311 25.16 -4.85 -5.35
N ILE A 312 24.86 -3.89 -4.46
CA ILE A 312 23.51 -3.72 -3.93
C ILE A 312 22.51 -3.40 -5.04
N LEU A 313 22.87 -2.50 -5.96
CA LEU A 313 22.04 -2.13 -7.12
C LEU A 313 21.79 -3.31 -8.05
N SER A 314 22.85 -4.06 -8.40
CA SER A 314 22.77 -5.25 -9.26
C SER A 314 21.91 -6.37 -8.66
N HIS A 315 21.72 -6.36 -7.34
CA HIS A 315 20.95 -7.34 -6.60
C HIS A 315 19.83 -6.74 -5.74
N ILE A 316 19.24 -5.62 -6.17
CA ILE A 316 18.29 -4.85 -5.36
C ILE A 316 17.05 -5.65 -4.96
N TYR A 317 16.71 -6.73 -5.67
CA TYR A 317 15.67 -7.67 -5.27
C TYR A 317 15.93 -8.33 -3.90
N ILE A 318 17.17 -8.31 -3.39
CA ILE A 318 17.50 -8.74 -2.02
C ILE A 318 16.69 -7.99 -0.96
N MET A 319 16.23 -6.78 -1.29
CA MET A 319 15.44 -5.94 -0.40
C MET A 319 14.09 -6.57 -0.04
N ARG A 320 13.57 -7.52 -0.84
CA ARG A 320 12.31 -8.24 -0.56
C ARG A 320 12.35 -9.09 0.72
N TYR A 321 13.53 -9.52 1.16
CA TYR A 321 13.68 -10.39 2.32
C TYR A 321 13.54 -9.61 3.64
N ARG A 322 13.01 -10.24 4.69
CA ARG A 322 12.88 -9.62 6.03
C ARG A 322 14.26 -9.27 6.61
N GLN A 323 14.35 -8.14 7.33
CA GLN A 323 15.61 -7.63 7.89
C GLN A 323 16.36 -8.67 8.73
N ASN A 324 15.66 -9.37 9.62
CA ASN A 324 16.26 -10.40 10.46
C ASN A 324 16.90 -11.55 9.66
N ARG A 325 16.33 -11.92 8.50
CA ARG A 325 16.92 -12.92 7.61
C ARG A 325 18.16 -12.39 6.89
N ILE A 326 18.14 -11.13 6.47
CA ILE A 326 19.29 -10.46 5.86
C ILE A 326 20.46 -10.43 6.86
N VAL A 327 20.21 -9.99 8.10
CA VAL A 327 21.23 -9.93 9.16
C VAL A 327 21.84 -11.31 9.41
N GLU A 328 21.03 -12.36 9.50
CA GLU A 328 21.54 -13.71 9.70
C GLU A 328 22.36 -14.20 8.49
N ALA A 329 21.87 -13.97 7.27
CA ALA A 329 22.58 -14.36 6.05
C ALA A 329 23.92 -13.64 5.89
N VAL A 330 24.00 -12.35 6.26
CA VAL A 330 25.27 -11.60 6.30
C VAL A 330 26.24 -12.23 7.31
N LYS A 331 25.79 -12.56 8.52
CA LYS A 331 26.66 -13.22 9.52
C LYS A 331 27.23 -14.53 8.99
N GLN A 332 26.40 -15.37 8.38
CA GLN A 332 26.85 -16.62 7.77
C GLN A 332 27.81 -16.38 6.59
N SER A 333 27.52 -15.37 5.77
CA SER A 333 28.40 -14.98 4.65
C SER A 333 29.80 -14.57 5.13
N LYS A 334 29.90 -13.82 6.23
CA LYS A 334 31.20 -13.44 6.82
C LYS A 334 32.01 -14.66 7.29
N ILE A 335 31.35 -15.65 7.87
CA ILE A 335 31.99 -16.89 8.33
C ILE A 335 32.53 -17.70 7.14
N VAL A 336 31.78 -17.77 6.04
CA VAL A 336 32.20 -18.50 4.84
C VAL A 336 33.33 -17.78 4.12
N SER A 337 33.22 -16.47 3.99
CA SER A 337 34.10 -15.64 3.16
C SER A 337 35.37 -15.18 3.88
N GLY A 338 35.56 -15.55 5.16
CA GLY A 338 36.74 -15.16 5.93
C GLY A 338 36.77 -13.69 6.35
N GLY A 339 35.61 -13.02 6.47
CA GLY A 339 35.50 -11.67 7.04
C GLY A 339 34.64 -10.70 6.23
N THR A 340 34.84 -10.64 4.91
CA THR A 340 34.10 -9.73 4.02
C THR A 340 32.88 -10.44 3.42
N PRO A 341 31.65 -9.98 3.67
CA PRO A 341 30.47 -10.66 3.16
C PRO A 341 30.29 -10.44 1.65
N SER A 342 30.02 -11.50 0.89
CA SER A 342 29.63 -11.41 -0.51
C SER A 342 28.10 -11.41 -0.66
N ILE A 343 27.56 -10.53 -1.50
CA ILE A 343 26.11 -10.46 -1.77
C ILE A 343 25.57 -11.74 -2.42
N TYR A 344 26.38 -12.41 -3.24
CA TYR A 344 26.02 -13.69 -3.86
C TYR A 344 25.83 -14.79 -2.81
N ILE A 345 26.74 -14.87 -1.83
CA ILE A 345 26.66 -15.83 -0.72
C ILE A 345 25.44 -15.51 0.16
N ILE A 346 25.18 -14.23 0.44
CA ILE A 346 24.00 -13.79 1.18
C ILE A 346 22.72 -14.21 0.46
N LEU A 347 22.63 -13.99 -0.85
CA LEU A 347 21.48 -14.39 -1.67
C LEU A 347 21.27 -15.90 -1.65
N SER A 348 22.34 -16.66 -1.74
CA SER A 348 22.34 -18.13 -1.66
C SER A 348 21.74 -18.61 -0.33
N PHE A 349 22.12 -17.97 0.77
CA PHE A 349 21.56 -18.16 2.11
C PHE A 349 20.08 -17.73 2.21
N LEU A 350 19.69 -16.63 1.58
CA LEU A 350 18.30 -16.15 1.60
C LEU A 350 17.36 -17.04 0.77
N ARG A 351 17.83 -17.56 -0.37
CA ARG A 351 17.07 -18.41 -1.30
C ARG A 351 16.90 -19.84 -0.82
N SER A 352 17.90 -20.40 -0.13
CA SER A 352 17.90 -21.81 0.26
C SER A 352 16.78 -22.21 1.24
N GLY A 353 16.04 -21.26 1.84
CA GLY A 353 14.84 -21.49 2.68
C GLY A 353 15.12 -22.19 4.02
N ARG A 354 16.08 -23.11 4.02
CA ARG A 354 16.67 -23.85 5.12
C ARG A 354 18.06 -23.29 5.37
N LEU A 355 18.12 -22.05 5.88
CA LEU A 355 19.35 -21.59 6.52
C LEU A 355 19.71 -22.60 7.60
N PRO A 356 20.90 -23.21 7.58
CA PRO A 356 21.39 -23.89 8.76
C PRO A 356 21.46 -22.82 9.86
N ARG A 357 20.55 -22.88 10.83
CA ARG A 357 20.39 -21.85 11.88
C ARG A 357 21.63 -21.68 12.78
N ARG A 358 22.71 -22.41 12.51
CA ARG A 358 23.95 -22.43 13.28
C ARG A 358 25.12 -22.54 12.31
N SER A 359 26.08 -21.61 12.44
CA SER A 359 27.37 -21.58 11.73
C SER A 359 28.13 -22.90 11.77
N PHE A 360 27.91 -23.67 12.85
CA PHE A 360 28.48 -24.98 13.05
C PHE A 360 28.06 -26.02 11.99
N VAL A 361 26.89 -25.88 11.36
CA VAL A 361 26.43 -26.84 10.35
C VAL A 361 27.25 -26.73 9.07
N VAL A 362 27.55 -25.51 8.60
CA VAL A 362 28.42 -25.27 7.44
C VAL A 362 29.83 -25.83 7.71
N SER A 363 30.36 -25.56 8.91
CA SER A 363 31.67 -26.11 9.31
C SER A 363 31.66 -27.64 9.36
N ARG A 364 30.61 -28.25 9.94
CA ARG A 364 30.40 -29.71 10.00
C ARG A 364 30.20 -30.33 8.62
N GLN A 365 29.60 -29.61 7.68
CA GLN A 365 29.38 -30.09 6.31
C GLN A 365 30.68 -30.06 5.51
N ARG A 366 31.48 -29.00 5.65
CA ARG A 366 32.86 -28.98 5.12
C ARG A 366 33.70 -30.12 5.69
N THR A 367 33.63 -30.37 7.00
CA THR A 367 34.31 -31.51 7.62
C THR A 367 33.81 -32.84 7.09
N TYR A 368 32.50 -32.97 6.86
CA TYR A 368 31.92 -34.20 6.29
C TYR A 368 32.38 -34.45 4.85
N VAL A 369 32.34 -33.43 3.98
CA VAL A 369 32.80 -33.54 2.59
C VAL A 369 34.32 -33.80 2.55
N ALA A 370 35.09 -33.12 3.40
CA ALA A 370 36.54 -33.36 3.52
C ALA A 370 36.84 -34.81 3.93
N MET A 371 36.10 -35.34 4.91
CA MET A 371 36.20 -36.75 5.32
C MET A 371 35.79 -37.70 4.19
N LEU A 372 34.71 -37.39 3.48
CA LEU A 372 34.19 -38.22 2.39
C LEU A 372 35.18 -38.33 1.23
N LEU A 373 35.87 -37.23 0.93
CA LEU A 373 36.89 -37.13 -0.12
C LEU A 373 38.30 -37.46 0.39
N GLY A 374 38.49 -37.77 1.67
CA GLY A 374 39.82 -38.05 2.23
C GLY A 374 40.81 -36.89 2.14
N VAL A 375 40.35 -35.63 2.11
CA VAL A 375 41.20 -34.43 1.98
C VAL A 375 41.15 -33.54 3.21
N ASN A 376 42.12 -32.63 3.34
CA ASN A 376 42.04 -31.57 4.34
C ASN A 376 40.96 -30.54 3.93
N LYS A 377 40.23 -30.02 4.93
CA LYS A 377 39.20 -28.98 4.73
C LYS A 377 39.72 -27.72 4.03
N SER A 378 41.02 -27.42 4.14
CA SER A 378 41.66 -26.30 3.46
C SER A 378 41.73 -26.46 1.94
N VAL A 379 41.70 -27.70 1.43
CA VAL A 379 41.75 -28.01 -0.01
C VAL A 379 40.39 -27.81 -0.69
N LEU A 380 39.30 -27.84 0.08
CA LEU A 380 37.97 -27.60 -0.45
C LEU A 380 37.79 -26.11 -0.83
N PRO A 381 37.15 -25.82 -1.99
CA PRO A 381 36.92 -24.45 -2.43
C PRO A 381 36.14 -23.65 -1.39
N LEU A 382 36.59 -22.40 -1.16
CA LEU A 382 36.00 -21.48 -0.18
C LEU A 382 34.69 -20.86 -0.70
N VAL A 383 34.56 -20.70 -2.02
CA VAL A 383 33.49 -19.94 -2.66
C VAL A 383 32.89 -20.79 -3.77
N GLU A 384 31.62 -21.17 -3.62
CA GLU A 384 30.83 -21.72 -4.72
C GLU A 384 29.46 -21.06 -4.76
N THR A 385 29.00 -20.79 -5.98
CA THR A 385 27.77 -20.09 -6.37
C THR A 385 26.49 -20.81 -5.91
N ARG A 386 26.56 -22.13 -5.66
CA ARG A 386 25.55 -22.93 -4.95
C ARG A 386 26.12 -23.39 -3.62
N PRO A 387 25.38 -23.33 -2.50
CA PRO A 387 25.95 -23.73 -1.23
C PRO A 387 25.87 -25.27 -1.15
N LEU A 388 26.87 -25.97 -1.67
CA LEU A 388 27.18 -27.38 -1.33
C LEU A 388 27.06 -27.60 0.19
N TRP A 389 27.46 -26.58 0.95
CA TRP A 389 27.41 -26.54 2.40
C TRP A 389 26.02 -26.51 3.02
N SER A 390 24.98 -26.33 2.21
CA SER A 390 23.57 -26.37 2.60
C SER A 390 22.86 -27.67 2.19
N SER A 391 23.47 -28.47 1.31
CA SER A 391 22.90 -29.72 0.83
C SER A 391 22.93 -30.80 1.91
N ASP A 392 21.94 -31.69 1.90
CA ASP A 392 21.83 -32.78 2.88
C ASP A 392 22.99 -33.78 2.73
N ARG A 393 23.48 -34.33 3.84
CA ARG A 393 24.57 -35.33 3.85
C ARG A 393 24.18 -36.59 3.10
N ILE A 394 22.91 -37.01 3.20
CA ILE A 394 22.40 -38.18 2.48
C ILE A 394 22.48 -37.93 0.97
N GLN A 395 22.09 -36.74 0.53
CA GLN A 395 22.18 -36.33 -0.87
C GLN A 395 23.64 -36.29 -1.35
N ILE A 396 24.52 -35.62 -0.61
CA ILE A 396 25.96 -35.55 -0.92
C ILE A 396 26.55 -36.95 -1.05
N LYS A 397 26.24 -37.86 -0.11
CA LYS A 397 26.71 -39.24 -0.14
C LYS A 397 26.19 -40.01 -1.36
N ARG A 398 24.90 -39.87 -1.68
CA ARG A 398 24.29 -40.51 -2.87
C ARG A 398 24.96 -40.06 -4.16
N ASN A 399 25.23 -38.77 -4.29
CA ASN A 399 25.91 -38.22 -5.47
C ASN A 399 27.36 -38.67 -5.54
N TYR A 400 28.06 -38.68 -4.41
CA TYR A 400 29.42 -39.20 -4.32
C TYR A 400 29.50 -40.67 -4.73
N ASP A 401 28.65 -41.52 -4.16
CA ASP A 401 28.58 -42.96 -4.49
C ASP A 401 28.20 -43.18 -5.95
N PHE A 402 27.29 -42.36 -6.47
CA PHE A 402 26.94 -42.39 -7.88
C PHE A 402 28.15 -42.08 -8.76
N LEU A 403 28.87 -40.99 -8.52
CA LEU A 403 30.06 -40.62 -9.31
C LEU A 403 31.14 -41.70 -9.21
N LEU A 404 31.40 -42.26 -8.03
CA LEU A 404 32.31 -43.40 -7.88
C LEU A 404 31.84 -44.61 -8.70
N SER A 405 30.54 -44.93 -8.70
CA SER A 405 29.98 -46.04 -9.47
C SER A 405 30.12 -45.87 -10.99
N GLN A 406 30.24 -44.62 -11.45
CA GLN A 406 30.50 -44.29 -12.85
C GLN A 406 32.01 -44.27 -13.18
N GLY A 407 32.87 -44.63 -12.23
CA GLY A 407 34.31 -44.74 -12.43
C GLY A 407 35.08 -43.43 -12.22
N PHE A 408 34.47 -42.37 -11.70
CA PHE A 408 35.20 -41.16 -11.32
C PHE A 408 36.05 -41.43 -10.08
N SER A 409 37.31 -40.98 -10.11
CA SER A 409 38.16 -41.02 -8.92
C SER A 409 37.79 -39.91 -7.94
N VAL A 410 38.27 -40.02 -6.70
CA VAL A 410 38.10 -38.96 -5.70
C VAL A 410 38.74 -37.64 -6.16
N GLU A 411 39.86 -37.71 -6.87
CA GLU A 411 40.54 -36.54 -7.43
C GLU A 411 39.71 -35.87 -8.53
N ASP A 412 39.04 -36.66 -9.37
CA ASP A 412 38.12 -36.14 -10.38
C ASP A 412 36.96 -35.39 -9.71
N ILE A 413 36.32 -36.01 -8.71
CA ILE A 413 35.20 -35.40 -7.98
C ILE A 413 35.64 -34.12 -7.27
N LEU A 414 36.86 -34.09 -6.71
CA LEU A 414 37.41 -32.91 -6.05
C LEU A 414 37.56 -31.73 -7.02
N SER A 415 37.87 -31.99 -8.29
CA SER A 415 37.96 -30.94 -9.32
C SER A 415 36.63 -30.26 -9.63
N CYS A 416 35.50 -30.89 -9.28
CA CYS A 416 34.16 -30.35 -9.48
C CYS A 416 33.22 -30.75 -8.32
N VAL A 417 33.61 -30.39 -7.09
CA VAL A 417 32.93 -30.83 -5.86
C VAL A 417 31.47 -30.34 -5.77
N ILE A 418 31.15 -29.25 -6.47
CA ILE A 418 29.82 -28.67 -6.54
C ILE A 418 28.75 -29.64 -7.07
N LEU A 419 29.13 -30.65 -7.88
CA LEU A 419 28.19 -31.64 -8.39
C LEU A 419 27.50 -32.42 -7.26
N LEU A 420 28.18 -32.57 -6.12
CA LEU A 420 27.61 -33.22 -4.93
C LEU A 420 26.43 -32.45 -4.35
N ALA A 421 26.29 -31.16 -4.67
CA ALA A 421 25.22 -30.29 -4.18
C ALA A 421 23.91 -30.43 -4.96
N HIS A 422 23.91 -31.07 -6.14
CA HIS A 422 22.72 -31.19 -6.99
C HIS A 422 21.73 -32.23 -6.47
N ASP A 423 20.48 -32.10 -6.91
CA ASP A 423 19.49 -33.15 -6.71
C ASP A 423 19.98 -34.47 -7.35
N PRO A 424 19.90 -35.64 -6.66
CA PRO A 424 20.47 -36.88 -7.17
C PRO A 424 19.83 -37.39 -8.46
N ASP A 425 18.53 -37.19 -8.62
CA ASP A 425 17.81 -37.67 -9.79
C ASP A 425 18.10 -36.76 -10.99
N CYS A 426 18.21 -35.46 -10.74
CA CYS A 426 18.71 -34.49 -11.71
C CYS A 426 20.13 -34.86 -12.17
N LEU A 427 21.09 -35.01 -11.25
CA LEU A 427 22.48 -35.35 -11.60
C LEU A 427 22.56 -36.62 -12.46
N LYS A 428 21.84 -37.68 -12.07
CA LYS A 428 21.78 -38.93 -12.85
C LYS A 428 21.19 -38.74 -14.24
N ARG A 429 20.10 -37.98 -14.36
CA ARG A 429 19.44 -37.70 -15.64
C ARG A 429 20.38 -36.96 -16.58
N TYR A 430 21.01 -35.90 -16.10
CA TYR A 430 21.94 -35.09 -16.89
C TYR A 430 23.19 -35.86 -17.26
N TYR A 431 23.71 -36.71 -16.37
CA TYR A 431 24.83 -37.58 -16.70
C TYR A 431 24.49 -38.57 -17.82
N ARG A 432 23.34 -39.24 -17.75
CA ARG A 432 22.92 -40.22 -18.78
C ARG A 432 22.70 -39.59 -20.14
N GLY A 433 22.11 -38.40 -20.18
CA GLY A 433 21.84 -37.68 -21.42
C GLY A 433 22.97 -36.74 -21.84
N LEU A 434 24.12 -36.72 -21.15
CA LEU A 434 25.19 -35.77 -21.44
C LEU A 434 25.69 -35.97 -22.88
N TRP A 435 25.82 -37.22 -23.32
CA TRP A 435 26.35 -37.63 -24.61
C TRP A 435 25.41 -37.36 -25.78
N GLU A 436 24.15 -37.04 -25.50
CA GLU A 436 23.13 -36.77 -26.51
C GLU A 436 22.92 -35.25 -26.71
N ARG A 437 23.72 -34.43 -26.02
CA ARG A 437 23.58 -32.96 -26.06
C ARG A 437 24.31 -32.38 -27.27
N PRO A 438 23.61 -31.64 -28.15
CA PRO A 438 24.24 -31.04 -29.33
C PRO A 438 25.37 -30.06 -28.97
N GLU A 439 25.34 -29.52 -27.75
CA GLU A 439 26.33 -28.54 -27.31
C GLU A 439 27.63 -29.19 -26.81
N VAL A 440 27.67 -30.52 -26.67
CA VAL A 440 28.89 -31.27 -26.37
C VAL A 440 29.42 -32.10 -27.54
N ASP A 441 28.70 -32.15 -28.67
CA ASP A 441 29.06 -32.93 -29.86
C ASP A 441 30.49 -32.63 -30.36
N GLY A 442 30.91 -31.36 -30.30
CA GLY A 442 32.26 -30.94 -30.71
C GLY A 442 33.39 -31.32 -29.73
N TYR A 443 33.05 -31.79 -28.54
CA TYR A 443 34.01 -32.37 -27.59
C TYR A 443 34.19 -33.87 -27.85
N GLY A 444 33.34 -34.47 -28.71
CA GLY A 444 33.25 -35.86 -29.21
C GLY A 444 34.56 -36.52 -29.64
N GLU A 445 35.53 -35.74 -30.10
CA GLU A 445 36.77 -36.23 -30.70
C GLU A 445 37.75 -36.72 -29.62
N ASP A 446 37.66 -38.03 -29.32
CA ASP A 446 38.56 -39.02 -28.68
C ASP A 446 39.56 -38.68 -27.55
N GLU A 447 39.95 -37.43 -27.32
CA GLU A 447 40.88 -37.04 -26.24
C GLU A 447 40.22 -36.28 -25.11
N ALA A 448 39.18 -35.47 -25.38
CA ALA A 448 38.52 -34.69 -24.33
C ALA A 448 37.72 -35.57 -23.34
N TRP A 449 37.19 -36.72 -23.80
CA TRP A 449 36.41 -37.66 -22.98
C TRP A 449 37.25 -38.60 -22.12
N LYS A 450 38.54 -38.74 -22.44
CA LYS A 450 39.49 -39.48 -21.58
C LYS A 450 39.76 -38.72 -20.28
N ASP A 451 39.62 -37.39 -20.31
CA ASP A 451 39.79 -36.52 -19.16
C ASP A 451 38.48 -36.43 -18.35
N LYS A 452 38.40 -37.28 -17.31
CA LYS A 452 37.27 -37.34 -16.39
C LYS A 452 36.95 -36.00 -15.71
N LYS A 453 37.94 -35.13 -15.49
CA LYS A 453 37.72 -33.80 -14.89
C LYS A 453 36.96 -32.89 -15.85
N LYS A 454 37.30 -32.94 -17.15
CA LYS A 454 36.56 -32.21 -18.20
C LYS A 454 35.12 -32.70 -18.32
N VAL A 455 34.88 -34.00 -18.23
CA VAL A 455 33.52 -34.56 -18.25
C VAL A 455 32.67 -34.02 -17.09
N LEU A 456 33.22 -33.96 -15.88
CA LEU A 456 32.51 -33.39 -14.72
C LEU A 456 32.26 -31.88 -14.88
N ALA A 457 33.22 -31.14 -15.42
CA ALA A 457 33.05 -29.72 -15.70
C ALA A 457 31.96 -29.46 -16.76
N LEU A 458 31.91 -30.25 -17.83
CA LEU A 458 30.86 -30.20 -18.85
C LEU A 458 29.48 -30.54 -18.25
N LEU A 459 29.42 -31.58 -17.42
CA LEU A 459 28.20 -31.94 -16.71
C LEU A 459 27.68 -30.80 -15.84
N GLN A 460 28.57 -30.16 -15.07
CA GLN A 460 28.22 -28.99 -14.26
C GLN A 460 27.69 -27.85 -15.12
N TYR A 461 28.37 -27.54 -16.23
CA TYR A 461 27.96 -26.50 -17.17
C TYR A 461 26.57 -26.74 -17.73
N VAL A 462 26.27 -27.95 -18.22
CA VAL A 462 24.95 -28.28 -18.79
C VAL A 462 23.85 -28.18 -17.73
N ILE A 463 24.10 -28.69 -16.51
CA ILE A 463 23.14 -28.57 -15.40
C ILE A 463 22.88 -27.10 -15.07
N GLU A 464 23.92 -26.27 -14.95
CA GLU A 464 23.76 -24.85 -14.60
C GLU A 464 23.08 -24.06 -15.69
N ARG A 465 23.44 -24.29 -16.96
CA ARG A 465 22.79 -23.67 -18.12
C ARG A 465 21.28 -23.91 -18.07
N ASP A 466 20.86 -25.17 -18.06
CA ASP A 466 19.43 -25.51 -18.11
C ASP A 466 18.68 -25.02 -16.87
N MET A 467 19.30 -25.09 -15.68
CA MET A 467 18.69 -24.61 -14.43
C MET A 467 18.61 -23.08 -14.35
N ASN A 468 19.57 -22.36 -14.90
CA ASN A 468 19.55 -20.90 -14.95
C ASN A 468 18.52 -20.40 -15.96
N PHE A 469 18.39 -21.05 -17.13
CA PHE A 469 17.36 -20.71 -18.12
C PHE A 469 15.95 -21.12 -17.66
N THR A 470 15.76 -22.29 -17.04
CA THR A 470 14.44 -22.64 -16.45
C THR A 470 14.08 -21.75 -15.27
N SER A 471 15.03 -21.21 -14.51
CA SER A 471 14.70 -20.23 -13.45
C SER A 471 14.21 -18.88 -14.01
N ILE A 472 14.62 -18.50 -15.22
CA ILE A 472 14.14 -17.31 -15.92
C ILE A 472 12.76 -17.57 -16.52
N VAL A 473 12.56 -18.73 -17.15
CA VAL A 473 11.27 -19.14 -17.74
C VAL A 473 10.21 -19.41 -16.66
N PHE A 474 10.55 -20.06 -15.55
CA PHE A 474 9.62 -20.33 -14.45
C PHE A 474 9.21 -19.07 -13.69
N VAL A 475 10.07 -18.04 -13.65
CA VAL A 475 9.69 -16.71 -13.13
C VAL A 475 8.74 -16.02 -14.11
N ALA A 476 8.96 -16.13 -15.41
CA ALA A 476 8.04 -15.59 -16.43
C ALA A 476 6.67 -16.30 -16.44
N ASP A 477 6.62 -17.63 -16.29
CA ASP A 477 5.37 -18.41 -16.33
C ASP A 477 4.54 -18.29 -15.05
N VAL A 478 5.18 -18.27 -13.86
CA VAL A 478 4.47 -18.03 -12.58
C VAL A 478 3.91 -16.60 -12.53
N GLU A 479 4.56 -15.65 -13.19
CA GLU A 479 4.07 -14.27 -13.33
C GLU A 479 2.89 -14.18 -14.33
N TYR A 480 2.86 -15.01 -15.37
CA TYR A 480 1.73 -15.09 -16.29
C TYR A 480 0.48 -15.70 -15.63
N GLU A 481 0.62 -16.77 -14.85
CA GLU A 481 -0.52 -17.40 -14.15
C GLU A 481 -1.07 -16.55 -12.99
N HIS A 482 -0.26 -15.69 -12.37
CA HIS A 482 -0.73 -14.75 -11.34
C HIS A 482 -1.18 -13.39 -11.89
N GLY A 483 -0.86 -13.08 -13.15
CA GLY A 483 -1.29 -11.88 -13.86
C GLY A 483 -2.65 -12.02 -14.56
N SER A 484 -3.06 -13.23 -14.93
CA SER A 484 -4.33 -13.48 -15.65
C SER A 484 -5.57 -13.61 -14.76
N ALA A 485 -5.46 -13.32 -13.46
CA ALA A 485 -6.59 -13.28 -12.52
C ALA A 485 -7.15 -11.86 -12.29
N ILE A 486 -6.89 -10.92 -13.20
CA ILE A 486 -7.68 -9.69 -13.31
C ILE A 486 -8.80 -9.99 -14.29
N LYS A 487 -10.01 -10.12 -13.75
CA LYS A 487 -11.25 -10.30 -14.50
C LYS A 487 -11.38 -9.26 -15.59
N ASP A 488 -11.36 -9.72 -16.84
CA ASP A 488 -11.95 -9.01 -17.97
C ASP A 488 -13.48 -9.06 -17.82
N GLU A 489 -14.03 -8.11 -17.06
CA GLU A 489 -15.46 -7.75 -17.11
C GLU A 489 -15.59 -6.42 -17.85
N SER A 490 -15.27 -6.40 -19.14
CA SER A 490 -15.78 -5.38 -20.05
C SER A 490 -15.62 -5.81 -21.51
N HIS A 491 -16.66 -6.42 -22.08
CA HIS A 491 -17.06 -6.15 -23.47
C HIS A 491 -18.47 -6.70 -23.70
N ASP A 492 -19.47 -5.86 -23.43
CA ASP A 492 -20.79 -5.97 -24.03
C ASP A 492 -21.10 -4.63 -24.71
N LEU A 493 -20.58 -4.49 -25.93
CA LEU A 493 -20.94 -3.41 -26.85
C LEU A 493 -21.47 -4.05 -28.15
N LYS A 494 -22.80 -4.16 -28.15
CA LYS A 494 -23.72 -3.93 -29.27
C LYS A 494 -23.11 -4.04 -30.68
N ARG A 495 -23.41 -5.14 -31.38
CA ARG A 495 -23.52 -5.11 -32.84
C ARG A 495 -24.96 -4.77 -33.22
N SER A 496 -25.13 -3.56 -33.72
CA SER A 496 -26.17 -3.22 -34.69
C SER A 496 -25.54 -3.33 -36.07
N SER A 497 -25.86 -4.42 -36.79
CA SER A 497 -25.88 -4.62 -38.25
C SER A 497 -26.17 -6.09 -38.50
#